data_AF-A0AAT9WJL2-F1
#
_entry.id   AF-A0AAT9WJL2-F1
#
_cell.length_a   1.000
_cell.length_b   1.000
_cell.length_c   1.000
_cell.angle_alpha   90.00
_cell.angle_beta   90.00
_cell.angle_gamma   90.00
#
_symmetry.space_group_name_H-M   'P 1'
#
loop_
_entity.id
_entity.type
_entity.pdbx_description
1 polymer ?
#
loop_
_entity_poly.entity_id
_entity_poly.type
_entity_poly.pdbx_seq_one_letter_code
_entity_poly.pdbx_strand_id
1 'polypeptide(L)' 'MKRVAMIVLWPSFLAAALAEGCFFALFDPAELVRLEETGLAPMAIYGIGFFLFWTLCALASMLTCYLAFTPEGDPPF' A
#
# COMPACT_ATOMS: atom_id res chain seq x y z
N MET A 1 -11.18 16.74 -4.91
CA MET A 1 -10.09 16.21 -4.05
C MET A 1 -10.58 15.13 -3.07
N LYS A 2 -11.45 15.43 -2.09
CA LYS A 2 -11.86 14.46 -1.02
C LYS A 2 -12.42 13.12 -1.54
N ARG A 3 -13.23 13.14 -2.59
CA ARG A 3 -13.81 11.91 -3.19
C ARG A 3 -12.75 10.98 -3.79
N VAL A 4 -11.75 11.55 -4.49
CA VAL A 4 -10.65 10.78 -5.08
C VAL A 4 -9.79 10.15 -3.98
N ALA A 5 -9.54 10.88 -2.89
CA ALA A 5 -8.82 10.32 -1.74
C ALA A 5 -9.53 9.10 -1.14
N MET A 6 -10.86 9.11 -0.99
CA MET A 6 -11.60 7.93 -0.51
C MET A 6 -11.59 6.77 -1.52
N ILE A 7 -11.67 7.08 -2.83
CA ILE A 7 -11.60 6.07 -3.90
C ILE A 7 -10.23 5.39 -3.95
N VAL A 8 -9.15 6.09 -3.59
CA VAL A 8 -7.79 5.55 -3.58
C VAL A 8 -7.48 4.85 -2.26
N LEU A 9 -7.67 5.54 -1.13
CA LEU A 9 -7.21 5.09 0.18
C LEU A 9 -7.99 3.87 0.72
N TRP A 10 -9.28 3.78 0.42
CA TRP A 10 -10.12 2.70 0.93
C TRP A 10 -9.78 1.32 0.31
N PRO A 11 -9.80 1.15 -1.03
CA PRO A 11 -9.41 -0.11 -1.63
C PRO A 11 -7.92 -0.41 -1.43
N SER A 12 -7.04 0.60 -1.42
CA SER A 12 -5.62 0.36 -1.16
C SER A 12 -5.35 -0.17 0.25
N PHE A 13 -6.13 0.28 1.25
CA PHE A 13 -6.03 -0.20 2.64
C PHE A 13 -6.33 -1.71 2.72
N LEU A 14 -7.42 -2.16 2.08
CA LEU A 14 -7.79 -3.57 2.06
C LEU A 14 -6.78 -4.43 1.31
N ALA A 15 -6.30 -3.95 0.16
CA ALA A 15 -5.25 -4.63 -0.61
C ALA A 15 -3.95 -4.75 0.19
N ALA A 16 -3.57 -3.69 0.92
CA ALA A 16 -2.39 -3.68 1.76
C ALA A 16 -2.50 -4.61 2.96
N ALA A 17 -3.64 -4.65 3.64
CA ALA A 17 -3.88 -5.57 4.75
C ALA A 17 -3.75 -7.04 4.31
N LEU A 18 -4.26 -7.36 3.11
CA LEU A 18 -4.10 -8.70 2.53
C LEU A 18 -2.63 -8.98 2.15
N ALA A 19 -1.97 -8.03 1.49
CA ALA A 19 -0.57 -8.17 1.09
C ALA A 19 0.36 -8.33 2.30
N GLU A 20 0.16 -7.52 3.34
CA GLU A 20 0.89 -7.62 4.61
C GLU A 20 0.68 -8.99 5.26
N GLY A 21 -0.58 -9.44 5.38
CA GLY A 21 -0.91 -10.74 5.95
C GLY A 21 -0.27 -11.90 5.18
N CYS A 22 -0.30 -11.85 3.85
CA CYS A 22 0.37 -12.84 3.00
C CYS A 22 1.90 -12.77 3.13
N PHE A 23 2.48 -11.57 3.20
CA PHE A 23 3.92 -11.38 3.32
C PHE A 23 4.44 -11.94 4.63
N PHE A 24 3.87 -11.57 5.77
CA PHE A 24 4.32 -12.08 7.06
C PHE A 24 3.88 -13.52 7.37
N ALA A 25 2.94 -14.08 6.59
CA ALA A 25 2.69 -15.53 6.61
C ALA A 25 3.84 -16.32 5.94
N LEU A 26 4.58 -15.70 5.02
CA LEU A 26 5.69 -16.32 4.30
C LEU A 26 7.06 -15.96 4.87
N PHE A 27 7.20 -14.76 5.45
CA PHE A 27 8.45 -14.22 5.95
C PHE A 27 8.35 -13.90 7.45
N ASP A 28 9.25 -14.46 8.25
CA ASP A 28 9.33 -14.16 9.68
C ASP A 28 9.89 -12.74 9.87
N PRO A 29 9.18 -11.82 10.55
CA PRO A 29 9.70 -10.49 10.86
C PRO A 29 11.03 -10.51 11.63
N ALA A 30 11.28 -11.53 12.45
CA ALA A 30 12.52 -11.69 13.21
C ALA A 30 13.73 -12.04 12.34
N GLU A 31 13.50 -12.68 11.18
CA GLU A 31 14.56 -12.95 10.20
C GLU A 31 14.80 -11.77 9.26
N LEU A 32 13.73 -11.07 8.86
CA LEU A 32 13.80 -9.91 7.96
C LEU A 32 14.53 -8.72 8.60
N VAL A 33 14.25 -8.48 9.87
CA VAL A 33 14.87 -7.44 10.67
C VAL A 33 15.51 -8.15 11.84
N ARG A 34 16.83 -8.05 11.98
CA ARG A 34 17.53 -8.57 13.16
C ARG A 34 16.97 -7.86 14.40
N LEU A 35 15.95 -8.47 15.00
CA LEU A 35 15.15 -7.86 16.06
C LEU A 35 16.03 -7.50 17.26
N GLU A 36 17.02 -8.35 17.52
CA GLU A 36 18.04 -8.19 18.55
C GLU A 36 18.93 -6.96 18.35
N GLU A 37 19.20 -6.56 17.11
CA GLU A 37 20.04 -5.39 16.80
C GLU A 37 19.24 -4.09 16.78
N THR A 38 17.94 -4.15 16.47
CA THR A 38 17.09 -2.95 16.33
C THR A 38 16.35 -2.57 17.61
N GLY A 39 16.14 -3.51 18.54
CA GLY A 39 15.39 -3.28 19.78
C GLY A 39 13.92 -2.94 19.56
N LEU A 40 13.40 -3.13 18.34
CA LEU A 40 12.02 -2.85 17.99
C LEU A 40 11.10 -3.95 18.53
N ALA A 41 9.92 -3.56 19.03
CA ALA A 41 8.87 -4.51 19.32
C ALA A 41 8.37 -5.15 18.01
N PRO A 42 8.00 -6.45 17.99
CA PRO A 42 7.45 -7.09 16.80
C PRO A 42 6.28 -6.31 16.18
N MET A 43 5.42 -5.73 17.01
CA MET A 43 4.29 -4.91 16.59
C MET A 43 4.70 -3.69 15.74
N ALA A 44 5.86 -3.10 16.00
CA ALA A 44 6.36 -1.97 15.23
C ALA A 44 6.77 -2.40 13.80
N ILE A 45 7.33 -3.60 13.64
CA ILE A 45 7.70 -4.13 12.32
C ILE A 45 6.46 -4.40 11.47
N TYR A 46 5.43 -5.02 12.05
CA TYR A 46 4.15 -5.20 11.38
C TYR A 46 3.58 -3.85 10.95
N GLY A 47 3.48 -2.88 11.87
CA GLY A 47 3.00 -1.54 11.54
C GLY A 47 3.78 -0.87 10.40
N ILE A 48 5.10 -0.96 10.40
CA ILE A 48 5.95 -0.42 9.30
C ILE A 48 5.63 -1.15 7.98
N GLY A 49 5.54 -2.48 8.01
CA GLY A 49 5.16 -3.30 6.86
C GLY A 49 3.80 -2.89 6.29
N PHE A 50 2.78 -2.74 7.15
CA PHE A 50 1.46 -2.25 6.76
C PHE A 50 1.55 -0.89 6.04
N PHE A 51 2.23 0.09 6.61
CA PHE A 51 2.34 1.42 6.00
C PHE A 51 3.11 1.39 4.67
N LEU A 52 4.12 0.53 4.54
CA LEU A 52 4.85 0.32 3.28
C LEU A 52 3.92 -0.25 2.20
N PHE A 53 3.24 -1.36 2.49
CA PHE A 53 2.29 -1.96 1.53
C PHE A 53 1.14 -1.00 1.21
N TRP A 54 0.61 -0.29 2.20
CA TRP A 54 -0.48 0.66 1.99
C TRP A 54 -0.07 1.83 1.10
N THR A 55 1.14 2.38 1.28
CA THR A 55 1.67 3.44 0.41
C THR A 55 1.83 2.94 -1.02
N LEU A 56 2.37 1.74 -1.23
CA LEU A 56 2.51 1.14 -2.55
C LEU A 56 1.15 0.91 -3.23
N CYS A 57 0.18 0.32 -2.52
CA CYS A 57 -1.16 0.10 -3.04
C CYS A 57 -1.90 1.43 -3.32
N ALA A 58 -1.68 2.46 -2.48
CA ALA A 58 -2.27 3.78 -2.67
C ALA A 58 -1.68 4.47 -3.91
N LEU A 59 -0.36 4.37 -4.13
CA LEU A 59 0.30 4.86 -5.34
C LEU A 59 -0.22 4.15 -6.60
N ALA A 60 -0.34 2.82 -6.55
CA ALA A 60 -0.90 2.04 -7.66
C ALA A 60 -2.34 2.49 -7.99
N SER A 61 -3.20 2.62 -6.97
CA SER A 61 -4.59 3.07 -7.13
C SER A 61 -4.68 4.52 -7.62
N MET A 62 -3.78 5.40 -7.16
CA MET A 62 -3.67 6.77 -7.63
C MET A 62 -3.27 6.83 -9.10
N LEU A 63 -2.31 6.01 -9.53
CA LEU A 63 -1.91 5.87 -10.93
C LEU A 63 -3.08 5.36 -11.78
N THR A 64 -3.81 4.35 -11.31
CA THR A 64 -5.02 3.87 -11.99
C THR A 64 -6.06 4.98 -12.16
N CYS A 65 -6.33 5.76 -11.11
CA CYS A 65 -7.21 6.92 -11.23
C CYS A 65 -6.66 7.96 -12.21
N TYR A 66 -5.36 8.27 -12.16
CA TYR A 66 -4.74 9.23 -13.06
C TYR A 66 -4.91 8.82 -14.54
N LEU A 67 -4.67 7.54 -14.86
CA LEU A 67 -4.86 7.02 -16.21
C LEU A 67 -6.33 6.97 -16.61
N ALA A 68 -7.22 6.54 -15.72
CA ALA A 68 -8.66 6.44 -16.01
C ALA A 68 -9.35 7.81 -16.17
N PHE A 69 -8.82 8.86 -15.55
CA PHE A 69 -9.32 10.23 -15.66
C PHE A 69 -8.47 11.11 -16.58
N THR A 70 -7.48 10.56 -17.28
CA THR A 70 -6.81 11.26 -18.38
C THR A 70 -7.84 11.38 -19.51
N PRO A 71 -8.27 12.59 -19.91
CA PRO A 71 -9.19 12.74 -21.02
C PRO A 71 -8.52 12.16 -22.27
N GLU A 72 -9.14 11.18 -22.92
CA GLU A 72 -8.81 10.88 -24.31
C GLU A 72 -9.04 12.20 -25.07
N GLY A 73 -7.98 12.72 -25.68
CA GLY A 73 -8.04 13.98 -26.42
C GLY A 73 -9.24 13.96 -27.35
N ASP A 74 -10.00 15.06 -27.31
CA ASP A 74 -11.18 15.28 -28.15
C ASP A 74 -10.89 14.77 -29.58
N PRO A 75 -11.68 13.84 -30.15
CA PRO A 75 -11.49 13.46 -31.54
C PRO A 75 -11.64 14.72 -32.41
N PRO A 76 -10.76 14.94 -33.40
CA PRO A 76 -10.69 16.20 -34.14
C PRO A 76 -11.81 16.36 -35.20
N PHE A 77 -13.04 15.94 -34.89
CA PHE A 77 -14.20 16.02 -35.80
C PHE A 77 -15.53 16.04 -35.03
#